data_AF-A0A078L0A9-F1
#
_entry.id   AF-A0A078L0A9-F1
#
_cell.length_a   1.000
_cell.length_b   1.000
_cell.length_c   1.000
_cell.angle_alpha   90.00
_cell.angle_beta   90.00
_cell.angle_gamma   90.00
#
_symmetry.space_group_name_H-M   'P 1'
#
loop_
_entity.id
_entity.type
_entity.pdbx_description
1 polymer ?
#
loop_
_entity_poly.entity_id
_entity_poly.type
_entity_poly.pdbx_seq_one_letter_code
_entity_poly.pdbx_strand_id
1 'polypeptide(L)'
;MRACANAEGRINHTWISDEMCDAYTKLHLMGYAHSFEIWQNEKLIGGLYGLSLGHAFFGESMFHQARDASKLAMYHLCQTLNSWDFDFIDCQLPTPHLQSLGAEIVSRSKFLHDLQKTLQYPTRRGLWANTES
;
A
#
# COMPACT_ATOMS: atom_id res chain seq x y z
N MET A 1 -9.65 -1.51 2.90
CA MET A 1 -9.55 -3.00 2.96
C MET A 1 -10.76 -3.73 2.40
N ARG A 2 -11.99 -3.51 2.90
CA ARG A 2 -13.18 -4.25 2.42
C ARG A 2 -13.40 -4.14 0.90
N ALA A 3 -13.11 -2.99 0.31
CA ALA A 3 -13.14 -2.83 -1.14
C ALA A 3 -12.08 -3.70 -1.88
N CYS A 4 -10.92 -3.95 -1.28
CA CYS A 4 -9.92 -4.90 -1.81
C CYS A 4 -10.40 -6.36 -1.67
N ALA A 5 -11.11 -6.68 -0.58
CA ALA A 5 -11.69 -8.00 -0.36
C ALA A 5 -12.80 -8.32 -1.37
N ASN A 6 -13.52 -7.30 -1.85
CA ASN A 6 -14.66 -7.43 -2.77
C ASN A 6 -14.33 -7.02 -4.22
N ALA A 7 -13.06 -6.86 -4.57
CA ALA A 7 -12.67 -6.40 -5.91
C ALA A 7 -13.05 -7.43 -6.99
N GLU A 8 -13.71 -6.97 -8.06
CA GLU A 8 -14.12 -7.81 -9.20
C GLU A 8 -12.91 -8.48 -9.87
N GLY A 9 -13.10 -9.72 -10.36
CA GLY A 9 -12.07 -10.48 -11.07
C GLY A 9 -11.11 -11.28 -10.18
N ARG A 10 -11.26 -11.25 -8.85
CA ARG A 10 -10.51 -12.15 -7.95
C ARG A 10 -11.13 -13.54 -7.94
N ILE A 11 -10.51 -14.45 -8.71
CA ILE A 11 -10.88 -15.87 -8.77
C ILE A 11 -10.39 -16.54 -7.48
N ASN A 12 -11.31 -17.16 -6.73
CA ASN A 12 -11.13 -17.69 -5.37
C ASN A 12 -11.06 -16.59 -4.31
N HIS A 13 -12.06 -16.59 -3.41
CA HIS A 13 -12.18 -15.72 -2.23
C HIS A 13 -10.83 -15.15 -1.76
N THR A 14 -10.73 -13.83 -1.69
CA THR A 14 -9.48 -13.18 -1.32
C THR A 14 -9.01 -13.66 0.05
N TRP A 15 -7.69 -13.69 0.29
CA TRP A 15 -7.12 -13.97 1.62
C TRP A 15 -7.54 -12.95 2.69
N ILE A 16 -8.18 -11.84 2.30
CA ILE A 16 -8.66 -10.78 3.17
C ILE A 16 -10.00 -11.22 3.80
N SER A 17 -9.90 -12.08 4.82
CA SER A 17 -11.05 -12.45 5.66
C SER A 17 -11.47 -11.33 6.60
N ASP A 18 -12.58 -11.51 7.33
CA ASP A 18 -12.99 -10.56 8.37
C ASP A 18 -11.96 -10.48 9.50
N GLU A 19 -11.31 -11.59 9.87
CA GLU A 19 -10.22 -11.59 10.87
C GLU A 19 -9.03 -10.75 10.39
N MET A 20 -8.71 -10.81 9.09
CA MET A 20 -7.67 -9.95 8.51
C MET A 20 -8.08 -8.49 8.51
N CYS A 21 -9.34 -8.18 8.20
CA CYS A 21 -9.86 -6.81 8.30
C CYS A 21 -9.72 -6.27 9.72
N ASP A 22 -10.06 -7.07 10.73
CA ASP A 22 -9.95 -6.68 12.14
C ASP A 22 -8.49 -6.50 12.58
N ALA A 23 -7.59 -7.39 12.17
CA ALA A 23 -6.17 -7.30 12.49
C ALA A 23 -5.55 -6.00 11.92
N TYR A 24 -5.81 -5.69 10.66
CA TYR A 24 -5.30 -4.47 10.04
C TYR A 24 -6.02 -3.21 10.53
N THR A 25 -7.29 -3.30 10.93
CA THR A 25 -7.98 -2.18 11.61
C THR A 25 -7.28 -1.85 12.93
N LYS A 26 -6.88 -2.86 13.71
CA LYS A 26 -6.07 -2.65 14.93
C LYS A 26 -4.72 -2.03 14.59
N LEU A 27 -4.03 -2.53 13.56
CA LEU A 27 -2.76 -1.93 13.11
C LEU A 27 -2.92 -0.49 12.65
N HIS A 28 -4.04 -0.14 12.00
CA HIS A 28 -4.37 1.23 11.62
C HIS A 28 -4.57 2.11 12.86
N LEU A 29 -5.32 1.65 13.85
CA LEU A 29 -5.52 2.36 15.12
C LEU A 29 -4.22 2.53 15.92
N MET A 30 -3.31 1.57 15.81
CA MET A 30 -1.95 1.65 16.37
C MET A 30 -1.01 2.54 15.54
N GLY A 31 -1.47 3.04 14.39
CA GLY A 31 -0.75 3.94 13.51
C GLY A 31 0.25 3.27 12.58
N TYR A 32 0.20 1.96 12.37
CA TYR A 32 1.11 1.22 11.46
C TYR A 32 0.54 1.00 10.06
N ALA A 33 -0.78 0.86 9.95
CA ALA A 33 -1.44 0.60 8.67
C ALA A 33 -2.05 1.88 8.09
N HIS A 34 -1.87 2.07 6.79
CA HIS A 34 -2.28 3.27 6.09
C HIS A 34 -2.94 2.93 4.75
N SER A 35 -3.91 3.74 4.33
CA SER A 35 -4.58 3.63 3.03
C SER A 35 -4.39 4.91 2.20
N PHE A 36 -4.36 4.74 0.89
CA PHE A 36 -4.49 5.81 -0.08
C PHE A 36 -5.74 5.55 -0.90
N GLU A 37 -6.63 6.52 -0.94
CA GLU A 37 -8.00 6.34 -1.40
C GLU A 37 -8.33 7.38 -2.46
N ILE A 38 -8.89 6.92 -3.57
CA ILE A 38 -9.32 7.77 -4.68
C ILE A 38 -10.84 7.83 -4.66
N TRP A 39 -11.34 9.03 -4.43
CA TRP A 39 -12.76 9.32 -4.34
C TRP A 39 -13.20 10.12 -5.58
N GLN A 40 -14.38 9.78 -6.09
CA GLN A 40 -15.07 10.58 -7.10
C GLN A 40 -16.47 10.88 -6.56
N ASN A 41 -16.74 12.15 -6.27
CA ASN A 41 -17.87 12.56 -5.44
C ASN A 41 -17.82 11.80 -4.10
N GLU A 42 -18.91 11.14 -3.71
CA GLU A 42 -19.01 10.33 -2.49
C GLU A 42 -18.66 8.85 -2.71
N LYS A 43 -18.16 8.49 -3.91
CA LYS A 43 -17.86 7.10 -4.26
C LYS A 43 -16.36 6.83 -4.19
N LEU A 44 -15.99 5.82 -3.42
CA LEU A 44 -14.64 5.26 -3.40
C LEU A 44 -14.41 4.44 -4.68
N ILE A 45 -13.60 4.97 -5.60
CA ILE A 45 -13.38 4.38 -6.93
C ILE A 45 -12.04 3.65 -7.08
N GLY A 46 -11.17 3.71 -6.08
CA GLY A 46 -9.93 2.95 -6.05
C GLY A 46 -9.12 3.23 -4.80
N GLY A 47 -8.10 2.42 -4.59
CA GLY A 47 -7.19 2.63 -3.48
C GLY A 47 -6.28 1.44 -3.21
N LEU A 48 -5.39 1.65 -2.27
CA LEU A 48 -4.46 0.66 -1.76
C LEU A 48 -4.31 0.81 -0.25
N TYR A 49 -3.82 -0.23 0.41
CA TYR A 49 -3.40 -0.15 1.80
C TYR A 49 -2.11 -0.92 2.03
N GLY A 50 -1.41 -0.58 3.10
CA GLY A 50 -0.15 -1.20 3.47
C GLY A 50 0.32 -0.82 4.86
N LEU A 51 1.53 -1.28 5.20
CA LEU A 51 2.17 -1.05 6.49
C LEU A 51 3.39 -0.15 6.35
N SER A 52 3.57 0.77 7.29
CA SER A 52 4.84 1.47 7.49
C SER A 52 5.68 0.72 8.52
N LEU A 53 6.91 0.37 8.15
CA LEU A 53 7.94 -0.12 9.07
C LEU A 53 9.29 0.46 8.68
N GLY A 54 9.90 1.21 9.60
CA GLY A 54 11.05 2.05 9.30
C GLY A 54 10.74 3.00 8.14
N HIS A 55 11.66 3.09 7.17
CA HIS A 55 11.47 3.83 5.92
C HIS A 55 10.97 2.94 4.75
N ALA A 56 10.33 1.80 5.04
CA ALA A 56 9.73 0.93 4.02
C ALA A 56 8.20 0.96 4.13
N PHE A 57 7.54 0.89 2.97
CA PHE A 57 6.11 0.67 2.89
C PHE A 57 5.80 -0.69 2.27
N PHE A 58 5.03 -1.52 2.97
CA PHE A 58 4.64 -2.85 2.51
C PHE A 58 3.24 -2.77 1.93
N GLY A 59 3.11 -2.73 0.60
CA GLY A 59 1.83 -2.60 -0.08
C GLY A 59 1.08 -3.93 -0.07
N GLU A 60 -0.03 -4.03 0.66
CA GLU A 60 -0.71 -5.31 0.90
C GLU A 60 -1.72 -5.68 -0.19
N SER A 61 -2.53 -4.70 -0.60
CA SER A 61 -3.51 -4.91 -1.65
C SER A 61 -4.02 -3.61 -2.23
N MET A 62 -4.48 -3.69 -3.48
CA MET A 62 -5.13 -2.60 -4.18
C MET A 62 -6.40 -3.05 -4.89
N PHE A 63 -7.26 -2.09 -5.19
CA PHE A 63 -8.46 -2.26 -6.01
C PHE A 63 -8.72 -1.00 -6.84
N HIS A 64 -9.50 -1.15 -7.89
CA HIS A 64 -10.07 -0.05 -8.65
C HIS A 64 -11.45 -0.43 -9.17
N GLN A 65 -12.34 0.55 -9.27
CA GLN A 65 -13.67 0.45 -9.89
C GLN A 65 -13.79 1.38 -11.11
N ALA A 66 -12.86 2.31 -11.28
CA ALA A 66 -12.73 3.16 -12.45
C ALA A 66 -11.35 2.98 -13.10
N ARG A 67 -11.27 3.23 -14.40
CA ARG A 67 -10.02 3.21 -15.14
C ARG A 67 -9.02 4.18 -14.49
N ASP A 68 -7.77 3.74 -14.36
CA ASP A 68 -6.64 4.50 -13.82
C ASP A 68 -6.71 4.92 -12.33
N ALA A 69 -7.79 4.58 -11.60
CA ALA A 69 -7.90 4.91 -10.17
C ALA A 69 -6.80 4.26 -9.30
N SER A 70 -6.42 3.02 -9.57
CA SER A 70 -5.28 2.38 -8.86
C SER A 70 -3.93 3.04 -9.16
N LYS A 71 -3.77 3.59 -10.37
CA LYS A 71 -2.54 4.31 -10.76
C LYS A 71 -2.44 5.65 -10.04
N LEU A 72 -3.54 6.37 -9.91
CA LEU A 72 -3.60 7.59 -9.11
C LEU A 72 -3.28 7.31 -7.64
N ALA A 73 -3.84 6.25 -7.06
CA ALA A 73 -3.53 5.84 -5.69
C ALA A 73 -2.02 5.55 -5.52
N MET A 74 -1.42 4.79 -6.46
CA MET A 74 0.01 4.50 -6.45
C MET A 74 0.86 5.77 -6.64
N TYR A 75 0.46 6.68 -7.53
CA TYR A 75 1.15 7.94 -7.74
C TYR A 75 1.21 8.77 -6.46
N HIS A 76 0.08 8.95 -5.78
CA HIS A 76 0.03 9.68 -4.51
C HIS A 76 0.86 8.99 -3.42
N LEU A 77 0.79 7.65 -3.33
CA LEU A 77 1.66 6.88 -2.42
C LEU A 77 3.13 7.20 -2.69
N CYS A 78 3.60 7.06 -3.94
CA CYS A 78 4.99 7.33 -4.31
C CYS A 78 5.41 8.77 -3.99
N GLN A 79 4.58 9.77 -4.29
CA GLN A 79 4.87 11.18 -3.98
C GLN A 79 5.02 11.41 -2.47
N THR A 80 4.07 10.92 -1.68
CA THR A 80 4.08 11.07 -0.23
C THR A 80 5.30 10.37 0.39
N LEU A 81 5.55 9.12 0.02
CA LEU A 81 6.67 8.35 0.54
C LEU A 81 8.03 8.95 0.16
N ASN A 82 8.17 9.44 -1.07
CA ASN A 82 9.37 10.13 -1.52
C ASN A 82 9.61 11.43 -0.73
N SER A 83 8.54 12.19 -0.41
CA SER A 83 8.65 13.41 0.42
C SER A 83 9.01 13.14 1.88
N TRP A 84 8.86 11.89 2.33
CA TRP A 84 9.16 11.45 3.69
C TRP A 84 10.40 10.55 3.76
N ASP A 85 11.22 10.56 2.71
CA ASP A 85 12.50 9.83 2.63
C ASP A 85 12.36 8.31 2.83
N PHE A 86 11.25 7.71 2.38
CA PHE A 86 11.11 6.26 2.33
C PHE A 86 12.05 5.67 1.27
N ASP A 87 12.66 4.53 1.58
CA ASP A 87 13.64 3.88 0.72
C ASP A 87 12.97 3.08 -0.40
N PHE A 88 11.87 2.36 -0.11
CA PHE A 88 11.18 1.54 -1.10
C PHE A 88 9.73 1.17 -0.70
N ILE A 89 8.98 0.74 -1.71
CA ILE A 89 7.69 0.06 -1.57
C ILE A 89 7.89 -1.44 -1.86
N ASP A 90 7.63 -2.31 -0.90
CA ASP A 90 7.55 -3.75 -1.14
C ASP A 90 6.18 -4.09 -1.75
N CYS A 91 6.20 -4.70 -2.94
CA CYS A 91 5.02 -5.13 -3.68
C CYS A 91 4.84 -6.67 -3.70
N GLN A 92 5.60 -7.39 -2.87
CA GLN A 92 5.65 -8.85 -2.73
C GLN A 92 5.83 -9.61 -4.06
N LEU A 93 4.73 -9.97 -4.72
CA LEU A 93 4.75 -10.79 -5.93
C LEU A 93 4.72 -9.91 -7.18
N PRO A 94 5.65 -10.12 -8.13
CA PRO A 94 5.66 -9.36 -9.36
C PRO A 94 4.41 -9.67 -10.19
N THR A 95 3.77 -8.63 -10.69
CA THR A 95 2.67 -8.73 -11.67
C THR A 95 2.95 -7.81 -12.85
N PRO A 96 2.44 -8.10 -14.06
CA PRO A 96 2.58 -7.20 -15.20
C PRO A 96 2.04 -5.78 -14.91
N HIS A 97 0.99 -5.69 -14.09
CA HIS A 97 0.46 -4.39 -13.66
C HIS A 97 1.48 -3.60 -12.84
N LEU A 98 2.08 -4.20 -11.80
CA LEU A 98 3.09 -3.54 -10.98
C LEU A 98 4.34 -3.15 -11.79
N GLN A 99 4.79 -4.03 -12.68
CA GLN A 99 5.92 -3.74 -13.57
C GLN A 99 5.63 -2.55 -14.50
N SER A 100 4.40 -2.45 -15.02
CA SER A 100 3.97 -1.28 -15.81
C SER A 100 3.95 0.04 -15.03
N LEU A 101 3.94 -0.03 -13.69
CA LEU A 101 4.04 1.12 -12.79
C LEU A 101 5.49 1.41 -12.37
N GLY A 102 6.47 0.66 -12.87
CA GLY A 102 7.88 0.83 -12.57
C GLY A 102 8.42 -0.08 -11.45
N ALA A 103 7.66 -1.08 -11.00
CA ALA A 103 8.17 -2.05 -10.03
C ALA A 103 9.28 -2.92 -10.65
N GLU A 104 10.39 -3.05 -9.94
CA GLU A 104 11.54 -3.86 -10.35
C GLU A 104 11.64 -5.14 -9.52
N ILE A 105 12.09 -6.22 -10.16
CA ILE A 105 12.39 -7.47 -9.47
C ILE A 105 13.84 -7.41 -8.99
N VAL A 106 14.03 -7.47 -7.67
CA VAL A 106 15.36 -7.55 -7.04
C VAL A 106 15.64 -8.95 -6.51
N SER A 107 16.91 -9.29 -6.35
CA SER A 107 17.28 -10.54 -5.68
C SER A 107 16.86 -10.50 -4.21
N ARG A 108 16.55 -11.68 -3.65
CA ARG A 108 16.25 -11.81 -2.21
C ARG A 108 17.36 -11.27 -1.32
N SER A 109 18.63 -11.47 -1.70
CA SER A 109 19.77 -10.97 -0.93
C SER A 109 19.83 -9.44 -0.93
N LYS A 110 19.56 -8.79 -2.07
CA LYS A 110 19.46 -7.33 -2.14
C LYS A 110 18.29 -6.82 -1.30
N PHE A 111 17.11 -7.42 -1.44
CA PHE A 111 15.93 -7.04 -0.65
C PHE A 111 16.20 -7.12 0.86
N LEU A 112 16.76 -8.24 1.36
CA LEU A 112 17.03 -8.40 2.79
C LEU A 112 18.08 -7.41 3.31
N HIS A 113 19.09 -7.10 2.49
CA HIS A 113 20.10 -6.09 2.82
C HIS A 113 19.51 -4.69 2.93
N ASP A 114 18.68 -4.30 1.95
CA ASP A 114 18.02 -3.00 1.94
C ASP A 114 17.01 -2.90 3.10
N LEU A 115 16.21 -3.96 3.32
CA LEU A 115 15.28 -4.06 4.45
C LEU A 115 15.97 -3.88 5.80
N GLN A 116 17.12 -4.54 6.02
CA GLN A 116 17.86 -4.42 7.28
C GLN A 116 18.27 -2.97 7.58
N LYS A 117 18.66 -2.20 6.55
CA LYS A 117 19.02 -0.78 6.68
C LYS A 117 17.80 0.07 6.94
N THR A 118 16.75 -0.14 6.16
CA THR A 118 15.51 0.62 6.23
C THR A 118 14.81 0.50 7.58
N LEU A 119 14.90 -0.68 8.21
CA LEU A 119 14.35 -0.92 9.55
C LEU A 119 15.15 -0.27 10.69
N GLN A 120 16.34 0.31 10.44
CA GLN A 120 17.06 1.09 11.45
C GLN A 120 16.43 2.48 11.68
N TYR A 121 15.64 2.97 10.72
CA TYR A 121 14.94 4.25 10.86
C TYR A 121 13.67 4.08 11.71
N PRO A 122 13.23 5.15 12.41
CA PRO A 122 11.98 5.11 13.16
C PRO A 122 10.79 4.86 12.22
N THR A 123 9.87 3.99 12.66
CA THR A 123 8.62 3.78 11.92
C THR A 123 7.75 5.03 12.00
N ARG A 124 7.30 5.54 10.84
CA ARG A 124 6.40 6.69 10.76
C ARG A 124 4.97 6.27 11.12
N ARG A 125 4.66 6.33 12.41
CA ARG A 125 3.34 6.01 12.93
C ARG A 125 2.37 7.19 12.91
N GLY A 126 1.09 6.88 13.10
CA GLY A 126 0.01 7.83 13.33
C GLY A 126 -0.94 7.95 12.16
N LEU A 127 -1.79 8.98 12.17
CA LEU A 127 -2.69 9.26 11.06
C LEU A 127 -1.92 9.99 9.96
N TRP A 128 -1.85 9.37 8.79
CA TRP A 128 -1.34 10.00 7.57
C TRP A 128 -2.47 10.81 6.96
N ALA A 129 -2.66 12.04 7.45
CA ALA A 129 -3.60 12.96 6.86
C ALA A 129 -2.96 13.66 5.66
N ASN A 130 -3.74 13.86 4.60
CA ASN A 130 -3.37 14.82 3.57
C ASN A 130 -3.36 16.21 4.21
N THR A 131 -2.18 16.81 4.37
CA THR A 131 -2.10 18.27 4.45
C THR A 131 -2.45 18.77 3.05
N GLU A 132 -3.72 19.11 2.84
CA GLU A 132 -4.16 19.79 1.62
C GLU A 132 -3.26 21.01 1.39
N SER A 133 -2.69 21.11 0.20
CA SER A 133 -2.14 22.35 -0.37
C SER A 133 -2.98 22.70 -1.59
#